data_AF-A0A382J2A1-F1
#
_entry.id   AF-A0A382J2A1-F1
#
_cell.length_a   1.000
_cell.length_b   1.000
_cell.length_c   1.000
_cell.angle_alpha   90.00
_cell.angle_beta   90.00
_cell.angle_gamma   90.00
#
_symmetry.space_group_name_H-M   'P 1'
#
loop_
_entity.id
_entity.type
_entity.pdbx_description
1 polymer ?
#
loop_
_entity_poly.entity_id
_entity_poly.type
_entity_poly.pdbx_seq_one_letter_code
_entity_poly.pdbx_strand_id
1 'polypeptide(L)'
;VQKCWLILFSTSIIFGQTGTEIAKMVDERKTPKDMSNVTKMVLKNSKGKTRTNLMVSKSMDGNKKQIIWFLEPKDDKGVAFLKIEYDNKDDEMHMWLPAFKKIRRISSKKKGDAFMGSDLSYEDMSSRDLKQNDYKRLDDKKINDKDCFVLEVSPTKEAESSYSKHISWIDKS
;
A
#
# COMPACT_ATOMS: atom_id res chain seq x y z
N VAL A 1 -38.82 21.79 55.11
CA VAL A 1 -38.37 22.39 53.84
C VAL A 1 -37.28 21.50 53.26
N GLN A 2 -37.63 20.70 52.24
CA GLN A 2 -36.76 19.64 51.69
C GLN A 2 -35.97 20.23 50.52
N LYS A 3 -34.65 20.35 50.66
CA LYS A 3 -33.75 20.84 49.60
C LYS A 3 -33.44 19.70 48.63
N CYS A 4 -34.06 19.70 47.45
CA CYS A 4 -33.62 18.88 46.32
C CYS A 4 -32.34 19.47 45.71
N TRP A 5 -31.25 18.71 45.70
CA TRP A 5 -30.06 19.03 44.92
C TRP A 5 -30.22 18.48 43.51
N LEU A 6 -30.35 19.38 42.52
CA LEU A 6 -30.26 19.03 41.10
C LEU A 6 -28.79 18.81 40.74
N ILE A 7 -28.40 17.55 40.54
CA ILE A 7 -27.09 17.19 39.99
C ILE A 7 -27.20 17.27 38.47
N LEU A 8 -26.56 18.28 37.87
CA LEU A 8 -26.41 18.40 36.42
C LEU A 8 -25.33 17.41 35.95
N PHE A 9 -25.73 16.30 35.33
CA PHE A 9 -24.81 15.41 34.62
C PHE A 9 -24.43 16.05 33.28
N SER A 10 -23.22 16.59 33.15
CA SER A 10 -22.70 16.95 31.83
C SER A 10 -22.19 15.70 31.13
N THR A 11 -23.00 15.14 30.23
CA THR A 11 -22.58 14.04 29.36
C THR A 11 -21.59 14.58 28.32
N SER A 12 -20.30 14.39 28.58
CA SER A 12 -19.27 14.59 27.55
C SER A 12 -19.37 13.48 26.52
N ILE A 13 -19.72 13.82 25.29
CA ILE A 13 -19.66 12.89 24.16
C ILE A 13 -18.18 12.72 23.82
N ILE A 14 -17.62 11.55 24.10
CA ILE A 14 -16.28 11.18 23.66
C ILE A 14 -16.39 10.78 22.20
N PHE A 15 -15.97 11.66 21.29
CA PHE A 15 -15.85 11.31 19.88
C PHE A 15 -14.57 10.49 19.68
N GLY A 16 -14.70 9.28 19.14
CA GLY A 16 -13.56 8.49 18.69
C GLY A 16 -12.94 9.09 17.43
N GLN A 17 -11.67 8.75 17.15
CA GLN A 17 -10.98 9.21 15.94
C GLN A 17 -11.73 8.74 14.69
N THR A 18 -11.89 9.66 13.74
CA THR A 18 -12.50 9.41 12.44
C THR A 18 -11.57 8.59 11.54
N GLY A 19 -12.10 8.04 10.44
CA GLY A 19 -11.30 7.29 9.47
C GLY A 19 -10.18 8.11 8.86
N THR A 20 -10.48 9.35 8.48
CA THR A 20 -9.53 10.30 7.90
C THR A 20 -8.43 10.71 8.88
N GLU A 21 -8.77 10.91 10.16
CA GLU A 21 -7.76 11.23 11.19
C GLU A 21 -6.77 10.07 11.40
N ILE A 22 -7.27 8.84 11.43
CA ILE A 22 -6.42 7.64 11.55
C ILE A 22 -5.57 7.47 10.29
N ALA A 23 -6.14 7.67 9.10
CA ALA A 23 -5.39 7.57 7.85
C ALA A 23 -4.28 8.62 7.77
N LYS A 24 -4.57 9.87 8.14
CA LYS A 24 -3.59 10.95 8.22
C LYS A 24 -2.48 10.64 9.24
N MET A 25 -2.84 10.12 10.41
CA MET A 25 -1.87 9.69 11.43
C MET A 25 -0.91 8.61 10.89
N VAL A 26 -1.41 7.69 10.04
CA VAL A 26 -0.56 6.66 9.40
C VAL A 26 0.34 7.27 8.32
N ASP A 27 -0.19 8.15 7.49
CA ASP A 27 0.54 8.85 6.42
C ASP A 27 1.69 9.70 6.96
N GLU A 28 1.48 10.37 8.10
CA GLU A 28 2.47 11.24 8.75
C GLU A 28 3.55 10.47 9.53
N ARG A 29 3.50 9.13 9.58
CA ARG A 29 4.55 8.32 10.23
C ARG A 29 5.88 8.53 9.52
N LYS A 30 6.93 8.79 10.29
CA LYS A 30 8.29 8.97 9.76
C LYS A 30 8.74 7.71 9.04
N THR A 31 9.07 7.86 7.76
CA THR A 31 9.67 6.81 6.92
C THR A 31 11.05 7.26 6.44
N PRO A 32 11.95 6.32 6.09
CA PRO A 32 13.23 6.67 5.48
C PRO A 32 13.02 7.33 4.12
N LYS A 33 13.82 8.37 3.83
CA LYS A 33 13.77 9.05 2.53
C LYS A 33 14.21 8.12 1.38
N ASP A 34 15.30 7.40 1.59
CA ASP A 34 15.87 6.47 0.63
C ASP A 34 16.05 5.11 1.31
N MET A 35 15.84 4.02 0.56
CA MET A 35 16.03 2.65 1.06
C MET A 35 16.71 1.78 0.01
N SER A 36 17.41 0.75 0.47
CA SER A 36 17.89 -0.35 -0.38
C SER A 36 17.64 -1.67 0.34
N ASN A 37 17.22 -2.69 -0.39
CA ASN A 37 16.98 -4.01 0.18
C ASN A 37 17.34 -5.14 -0.79
N VAL A 38 17.56 -6.32 -0.22
CA VAL A 38 17.58 -7.59 -0.94
C VAL A 38 16.31 -8.33 -0.54
N THR A 39 15.49 -8.70 -1.53
CA THR A 39 14.18 -9.33 -1.32
C THR A 39 14.15 -10.70 -1.96
N LYS A 40 13.68 -11.71 -1.20
CA LYS A 40 13.38 -13.04 -1.71
C LYS A 40 11.87 -13.21 -1.81
N MET A 41 11.35 -13.29 -3.04
CA MET A 41 9.93 -13.51 -3.31
C MET A 41 9.70 -14.96 -3.72
N VAL A 42 8.86 -15.67 -2.96
CA VAL A 42 8.52 -17.08 -3.23
C VAL A 42 7.09 -17.16 -3.74
N LEU A 43 6.94 -17.52 -5.01
CA LEU A 43 5.66 -17.73 -5.66
C LEU A 43 5.31 -19.21 -5.60
N LYS A 44 4.15 -19.56 -5.05
CA LYS A 44 3.67 -20.94 -4.93
C LYS A 44 2.30 -21.06 -5.59
N ASN A 45 2.17 -21.94 -6.58
CA ASN A 45 0.88 -22.16 -7.22
C ASN A 45 -0.01 -23.15 -6.44
N SER A 46 -1.26 -23.30 -6.88
CA SER A 46 -2.24 -24.22 -6.26
C SER A 46 -1.81 -25.69 -6.25
N LYS A 47 -0.94 -26.11 -7.16
CA LYS A 47 -0.36 -27.46 -7.22
C LYS A 47 0.89 -27.63 -6.34
N GLY A 48 1.28 -26.60 -5.59
CA GLY A 48 2.42 -26.61 -4.69
C GLY A 48 3.78 -26.35 -5.36
N LYS A 49 3.85 -26.12 -6.68
CA LYS A 49 5.10 -25.79 -7.37
C LYS A 49 5.53 -24.38 -6.98
N THR A 50 6.81 -24.21 -6.67
CA THR A 50 7.40 -22.94 -6.26
C THR A 50 8.36 -22.36 -7.31
N ARG A 51 8.36 -21.04 -7.44
CA ARG A 51 9.40 -20.24 -8.11
C ARG A 51 9.90 -19.22 -7.11
N THR A 52 11.22 -19.04 -7.02
CA THR A 52 11.82 -18.04 -6.12
C THR A 52 12.55 -16.99 -6.94
N ASN A 53 12.20 -15.73 -6.73
CA ASN A 53 12.89 -14.60 -7.32
C ASN A 53 13.76 -13.92 -6.25
N LEU A 54 15.04 -13.75 -6.53
CA LEU A 54 15.94 -12.92 -5.72
C LEU A 54 16.07 -11.56 -6.38
N MET A 55 15.77 -10.50 -5.64
CA MET A 55 15.74 -9.14 -6.16
C MET A 55 16.56 -8.21 -5.28
N VAL A 56 17.14 -7.18 -5.91
CA VAL A 56 17.65 -6.00 -5.21
C VAL A 56 16.76 -4.84 -5.58
N SER A 57 16.35 -4.03 -4.60
CA SER A 57 15.63 -2.80 -4.89
C SER A 57 16.28 -1.60 -4.23
N LYS A 58 16.12 -0.45 -4.87
CA LYS A 58 16.43 0.86 -4.31
C LYS A 58 15.22 1.77 -4.49
N SER A 59 14.80 2.42 -3.43
CA SER A 59 13.80 3.48 -3.47
C SER A 59 14.39 4.80 -3.00
N MET A 60 13.85 5.89 -3.51
CA MET A 60 14.28 7.25 -3.20
C MET A 60 13.06 8.15 -3.08
N ASP A 61 13.27 9.28 -2.40
CA ASP A 61 12.26 10.35 -2.29
C ASP A 61 10.94 9.86 -1.68
N GLY A 62 11.02 9.15 -0.56
CA GLY A 62 9.84 8.60 0.12
C GLY A 62 9.12 7.55 -0.72
N ASN A 63 9.86 6.74 -1.47
CA ASN A 63 9.36 5.70 -2.38
C ASN A 63 8.69 6.18 -3.68
N LYS A 64 8.66 7.49 -3.96
CA LYS A 64 8.20 8.03 -5.25
C LYS A 64 9.00 7.47 -6.43
N LYS A 65 10.30 7.21 -6.23
CA LYS A 65 11.17 6.58 -7.24
C LYS A 65 11.61 5.22 -6.73
N GLN A 66 11.44 4.19 -7.54
CA GLN A 66 11.87 2.84 -7.19
C GLN A 66 12.40 2.11 -8.41
N ILE A 67 13.49 1.38 -8.22
CA ILE A 67 14.00 0.43 -9.18
C ILE A 67 14.23 -0.92 -8.52
N ILE A 68 13.84 -1.99 -9.21
CA ILE A 68 13.97 -3.38 -8.77
C ILE A 68 14.73 -4.14 -9.86
N TRP A 69 15.78 -4.85 -9.49
CA TRP A 69 16.53 -5.75 -10.37
C TRP A 69 16.33 -7.20 -9.95
N PHE A 70 16.00 -8.05 -10.91
CA PHE A 70 15.90 -9.49 -10.72
C PHE A 70 17.27 -10.12 -10.93
N LEU A 71 17.78 -10.76 -9.89
CA LEU A 71 19.09 -11.43 -9.90
C LEU A 71 18.95 -12.93 -10.19
N GLU A 72 17.88 -13.54 -9.68
CA GLU A 72 17.54 -14.95 -9.87
C GLU A 72 16.03 -15.10 -10.05
N PRO A 73 15.56 -16.17 -10.73
CA PRO A 73 16.33 -17.24 -11.38
C PRO A 73 17.02 -16.79 -12.68
N LYS A 74 17.82 -17.67 -13.30
CA LYS A 74 18.53 -17.39 -14.56
C LYS A 74 17.63 -16.83 -15.66
N ASP A 75 16.40 -17.31 -15.75
CA ASP A 75 15.43 -16.90 -16.78
C ASP A 75 14.94 -15.45 -16.60
N ASP A 76 14.94 -14.92 -15.38
CA ASP A 76 14.58 -13.52 -15.09
C ASP A 76 15.79 -12.62 -14.84
N LYS A 77 17.00 -13.20 -14.81
CA LYS A 77 18.20 -12.46 -14.45
C LYS A 77 18.39 -11.26 -15.39
N GLY A 78 18.48 -10.08 -14.79
CA GLY A 78 18.64 -8.81 -15.48
C GLY A 78 17.34 -8.15 -15.93
N VAL A 79 16.16 -8.77 -15.70
CA VAL A 79 14.89 -8.04 -15.74
C VAL A 79 14.95 -6.92 -14.71
N ALA A 80 14.43 -5.74 -15.07
CA ALA A 80 14.35 -4.63 -14.14
C ALA A 80 13.03 -3.89 -14.26
N PHE A 81 12.48 -3.48 -13.13
CA PHE A 81 11.29 -2.65 -13.04
C PHE A 81 11.68 -1.27 -12.52
N LEU A 82 11.20 -0.21 -13.17
CA LEU A 82 11.34 1.17 -12.76
C LEU A 82 9.96 1.78 -12.55
N LYS A 83 9.79 2.47 -11.42
CA LYS A 83 8.63 3.29 -11.09
C LYS A 83 9.08 4.71 -10.75
N ILE A 84 8.39 5.70 -11.30
CA ILE A 84 8.48 7.11 -10.89
C ILE A 84 7.06 7.66 -10.77
N GLU A 85 6.71 8.08 -9.55
CA GLU A 85 5.42 8.70 -9.24
C GLU A 85 5.49 10.21 -9.40
N TYR A 86 4.39 10.80 -9.87
CA TYR A 86 4.27 12.24 -10.08
C TYR A 86 2.98 12.78 -9.48
N ASP A 87 3.06 13.99 -8.92
CA ASP A 87 1.89 14.61 -8.28
C ASP A 87 0.90 15.19 -9.30
N ASN A 88 1.36 15.57 -10.51
CA ASN A 88 0.59 16.35 -11.49
C ASN A 88 0.48 15.68 -12.87
N LYS A 89 0.92 14.43 -13.03
CA LYS A 89 0.82 13.66 -14.27
C LYS A 89 0.82 12.17 -13.97
N ASP A 90 0.54 11.35 -14.99
CA ASP A 90 0.59 9.89 -14.87
C ASP A 90 1.98 9.40 -14.43
N ASP A 91 1.96 8.38 -13.57
CA ASP A 91 3.16 7.66 -13.15
C ASP A 91 3.87 7.00 -14.34
N GLU A 92 5.19 6.92 -14.22
CA GLU A 92 6.03 6.20 -15.17
C GLU A 92 6.40 4.84 -14.61
N MET A 93 5.89 3.78 -15.25
CA MET A 93 6.23 2.40 -14.93
C MET A 93 6.82 1.72 -16.16
N HIS A 94 8.03 1.19 -16.02
CA HIS A 94 8.78 0.59 -17.11
C HIS A 94 9.37 -0.76 -16.71
N MET A 95 9.27 -1.73 -17.60
CA MET A 95 9.92 -3.03 -17.46
C MET A 95 11.00 -3.18 -18.53
N TRP A 96 12.24 -3.37 -18.11
CA TRP A 96 13.34 -3.77 -18.98
C TRP A 96 13.35 -5.29 -19.10
N LEU A 97 13.32 -5.78 -20.35
CA LEU A 97 13.33 -7.19 -20.68
C LEU A 97 14.60 -7.52 -21.48
N PRO A 98 15.66 -8.04 -20.84
CA PRO A 98 16.97 -8.22 -21.47
C PRO A 98 16.93 -9.23 -22.63
N ALA A 99 16.12 -10.30 -22.52
CA ALA A 99 15.96 -11.30 -23.56
C ALA A 99 15.50 -10.71 -24.91
N PHE A 100 14.74 -9.61 -24.86
CA PHE A 100 14.23 -8.91 -26.05
C PHE A 100 14.96 -7.60 -26.33
N LYS A 101 15.87 -7.17 -25.44
CA LYS A 101 16.50 -5.84 -25.46
C LYS A 101 15.48 -4.70 -25.58
N LYS A 102 14.35 -4.82 -24.88
CA LYS A 102 13.23 -3.88 -24.99
C LYS A 102 12.81 -3.35 -23.63
N ILE A 103 12.38 -2.09 -23.64
CA ILE A 103 11.64 -1.46 -22.55
C ILE A 103 10.16 -1.53 -22.89
N ARG A 104 9.36 -2.04 -21.96
CA ARG A 104 7.90 -2.05 -22.04
C ARG A 104 7.34 -1.08 -21.01
N ARG A 105 6.57 -0.08 -21.46
CA ARG A 105 5.78 0.79 -20.57
C ARG A 105 4.57 0.03 -20.03
N ILE A 106 4.29 0.19 -18.74
CA ILE A 106 3.07 -0.26 -18.08
C ILE A 106 2.17 0.97 -17.96
N SER A 107 1.06 0.99 -18.69
CA SER A 107 0.07 2.08 -18.66
C SER A 107 -0.80 1.99 -17.40
N SER A 108 -1.40 3.09 -16.98
CA SER A 108 -2.32 3.12 -15.82
C SER A 108 -3.44 2.08 -15.90
N LYS A 109 -4.01 1.85 -17.09
CA LYS A 109 -5.02 0.80 -17.35
C LYS A 109 -4.56 -0.64 -17.07
N LYS A 110 -3.25 -0.87 -16.94
CA LYS A 110 -2.62 -2.16 -16.66
C LYS A 110 -2.05 -2.23 -15.25
N LYS A 111 -2.33 -1.23 -14.39
CA LYS A 111 -1.86 -1.25 -13.00
C LYS A 111 -2.41 -2.45 -12.21
N GLY A 112 -3.62 -2.91 -12.52
CA GLY A 112 -4.20 -4.13 -11.95
C GLY A 112 -3.60 -5.45 -12.46
N ASP A 113 -2.73 -5.43 -13.48
CA ASP A 113 -2.10 -6.67 -13.97
C ASP A 113 -1.10 -7.20 -12.94
N ALA A 114 -0.97 -8.53 -12.89
CA ALA A 114 -0.02 -9.21 -12.00
C ALA A 114 1.43 -8.79 -12.28
N PHE A 115 2.13 -8.36 -11.23
CA PHE A 115 3.55 -8.08 -11.24
C PHE A 115 4.32 -9.40 -11.32
N MET A 116 4.98 -9.64 -12.46
CA MET A 116 5.86 -10.80 -12.70
C MET A 116 5.22 -12.16 -12.39
N GLY A 117 3.90 -12.27 -12.60
CA GLY A 117 3.13 -13.48 -12.34
C GLY A 117 2.97 -13.82 -10.85
N SER A 118 3.14 -12.82 -9.98
CA SER A 118 2.82 -12.90 -8.55
C SER A 118 1.37 -12.52 -8.27
N ASP A 119 0.94 -12.66 -7.02
CA ASP A 119 -0.35 -12.17 -6.54
C ASP A 119 -0.37 -10.65 -6.30
N LEU A 120 0.79 -9.98 -6.40
CA LEU A 120 0.88 -8.52 -6.36
C LEU A 120 0.56 -7.95 -7.74
N SER A 121 -0.13 -6.82 -7.77
CA SER A 121 -0.35 -6.03 -8.98
C SER A 121 0.76 -4.99 -9.17
N TYR A 122 0.79 -4.32 -10.33
CA TYR A 122 1.64 -3.14 -10.50
C TYR A 122 1.16 -1.96 -9.63
N GLU A 123 -0.14 -1.90 -9.32
CA GLU A 123 -0.72 -0.92 -8.40
C GLU A 123 -0.16 -1.08 -6.99
N ASP A 124 0.05 -2.32 -6.52
CA ASP A 124 0.63 -2.59 -5.19
C ASP A 124 2.07 -2.07 -5.05
N MET A 125 2.75 -1.80 -6.18
CA MET A 125 4.11 -1.24 -6.18
C MET A 125 4.10 0.29 -6.01
N SER A 126 2.94 0.92 -6.09
CA SER A 126 2.76 2.36 -5.92
C SER A 126 2.44 2.76 -4.48
N SER A 127 2.74 4.01 -4.16
CA SER A 127 2.35 4.65 -2.91
C SER A 127 0.85 4.98 -2.95
N ARG A 128 0.19 4.96 -1.79
CA ARG A 128 -1.21 5.36 -1.67
C ARG A 128 -1.28 6.85 -1.35
N ASP A 129 -1.99 7.63 -2.15
CA ASP A 129 -2.25 9.04 -1.86
C ASP A 129 -3.44 9.17 -0.91
N LEU A 130 -3.22 9.88 0.21
CA LEU A 130 -4.24 10.17 1.20
C LEU A 130 -5.49 10.81 0.56
N LYS A 131 -5.32 11.67 -0.45
CA LYS A 131 -6.40 12.45 -1.10
C LYS A 131 -7.20 11.67 -2.14
N GLN A 132 -6.69 10.54 -2.62
CA GLN A 132 -7.33 9.73 -3.67
C GLN A 132 -8.19 8.60 -3.10
N ASN A 133 -8.53 8.67 -1.81
CA ASN A 133 -9.28 7.62 -1.13
C ASN A 133 -10.26 8.21 -0.13
N ASP A 134 -11.38 7.53 0.03
CA ASP A 134 -12.35 7.75 1.10
C ASP A 134 -12.09 6.79 2.26
N TYR A 135 -12.21 7.29 3.50
CA TYR A 135 -11.90 6.54 4.71
C TYR A 135 -13.11 6.40 5.61
N LYS A 136 -13.55 5.17 5.82
CA LYS A 136 -14.62 4.84 6.76
C LYS A 136 -14.05 4.10 7.97
N ARG A 137 -14.27 4.67 9.16
CA ARG A 137 -14.00 4.02 10.45
C ARG A 137 -14.98 2.86 10.65
N LEU A 138 -14.45 1.67 10.92
CA LEU A 138 -15.21 0.51 11.36
C LEU A 138 -14.90 0.19 12.83
N ASP A 139 -15.65 -0.75 13.41
CA ASP A 139 -15.41 -1.21 14.77
C ASP A 139 -14.00 -1.77 14.93
N ASP A 140 -13.37 -1.37 16.04
CA ASP A 140 -12.06 -1.85 16.47
C ASP A 140 -12.06 -3.37 16.62
N LYS A 141 -10.93 -4.00 16.28
CA LYS A 141 -10.77 -5.44 16.40
C LYS A 141 -9.43 -5.78 17.02
N LYS A 142 -9.39 -6.89 17.75
CA LYS A 142 -8.16 -7.49 18.23
C LYS A 142 -7.63 -8.47 17.17
N ILE A 143 -6.43 -8.25 16.67
CA ILE A 143 -5.76 -9.11 15.68
C ILE A 143 -4.42 -9.56 16.28
N ASN A 144 -4.22 -10.87 16.45
CA ASN A 144 -3.01 -11.44 17.06
C ASN A 144 -2.64 -10.72 18.38
N ASP A 145 -3.62 -10.59 19.27
CA ASP A 145 -3.52 -9.92 20.58
C ASP A 145 -3.22 -8.42 20.58
N LYS A 146 -3.25 -7.76 19.41
CA LYS A 146 -3.10 -6.31 19.27
C LYS A 146 -4.43 -5.64 19.04
N ASP A 147 -4.71 -4.57 19.77
CA ASP A 147 -5.87 -3.74 19.52
C ASP A 147 -5.64 -2.92 18.26
N CYS A 148 -6.49 -3.11 17.25
CA CYS A 148 -6.35 -2.46 15.95
C CYS A 148 -7.52 -1.54 15.65
N PHE A 149 -7.17 -0.39 15.09
CA PHE A 149 -8.08 0.41 14.31
C PHE A 149 -8.44 -0.35 13.01
N VAL A 150 -9.74 -0.52 12.69
CA VAL A 150 -10.17 -1.04 11.39
C VAL A 150 -10.67 0.09 10.49
N LEU A 151 -10.07 0.24 9.31
CA LEU A 151 -10.48 1.20 8.29
C LEU A 151 -10.91 0.50 7.01
N GLU A 152 -12.05 0.90 6.47
CA GLU A 152 -12.39 0.66 5.07
C GLU A 152 -11.88 1.84 4.24
N VAL A 153 -11.07 1.54 3.22
CA VAL A 153 -10.44 2.50 2.32
C VAL A 153 -10.95 2.24 0.91
N SER A 154 -11.69 3.18 0.35
CA SER A 154 -12.28 3.07 -0.98
C SER A 154 -11.61 4.07 -1.92
N PRO A 155 -10.92 3.60 -2.98
CA PRO A 155 -10.32 4.51 -3.96
C PRO A 155 -11.37 5.38 -4.64
N THR A 156 -11.06 6.65 -4.87
CA THR A 156 -11.93 7.52 -5.67
C THR A 156 -11.82 7.17 -7.15
N LYS A 157 -12.66 7.77 -8.01
CA LYS A 157 -12.62 7.52 -9.46
C LYS A 157 -11.30 7.99 -10.08
N GLU A 158 -10.71 9.03 -9.52
CA GLU A 158 -9.45 9.64 -9.96
C GLU A 158 -8.23 8.78 -9.63
N ALA A 159 -8.34 7.86 -8.66
CA ALA A 159 -7.25 6.97 -8.26
C ALA A 159 -6.87 5.93 -9.34
N GLU A 160 -7.75 5.71 -10.33
CA GLU A 160 -7.60 4.67 -11.37
C GLU A 160 -7.25 3.28 -10.80
N SER A 161 -7.78 2.97 -9.61
CA SER A 161 -7.51 1.73 -8.89
C SER A 161 -8.26 0.53 -9.50
N SER A 162 -7.62 -0.64 -9.44
CA SER A 162 -8.24 -1.92 -9.74
C SER A 162 -9.03 -2.52 -8.57
N TYR A 163 -8.87 -1.98 -7.37
CA TYR A 163 -9.57 -2.43 -6.16
C TYR A 163 -10.83 -1.60 -5.93
N SER A 164 -11.92 -2.27 -5.55
CA SER A 164 -13.13 -1.56 -5.11
C SER A 164 -12.98 -0.98 -3.70
N LYS A 165 -12.25 -1.68 -2.82
CA LYS A 165 -11.91 -1.24 -1.47
C LYS A 165 -10.81 -2.10 -0.84
N HIS A 166 -10.22 -1.58 0.22
CA HIS A 166 -9.33 -2.27 1.14
C HIS A 166 -9.89 -2.22 2.56
N ILE A 167 -9.66 -3.28 3.33
CA ILE A 167 -9.83 -3.24 4.79
C ILE A 167 -8.44 -3.27 5.40
N SER A 168 -8.10 -2.22 6.15
CA SER A 168 -6.81 -2.05 6.80
C SER A 168 -6.98 -2.18 8.32
N TRP A 169 -6.14 -3.00 8.94
CA TRP A 169 -6.02 -3.12 10.39
C TRP A 169 -4.76 -2.39 10.84
N ILE A 170 -4.92 -1.26 11.49
CA ILE A 170 -3.82 -0.40 11.95
C ILE A 170 -3.64 -0.63 13.45
N ASP A 171 -2.47 -1.14 13.83
CA ASP A 171 -2.08 -1.28 15.23
C ASP A 171 -2.13 0.09 15.94
N LYS A 172 -2.75 0.11 17.12
CA LYS A 172 -2.91 1.32 17.94
C LYS A 172 -1.63 1.74 18.66
N SER A 173 -0.67 0.83 18.82
CA SER A 173 0.62 1.13 19.47
C SER A 173 1.51 2.05 18.65
#